data_AF-A0A6I7WFC5-F1
#
_entry.id   AF-A0A6I7WFC5-F1
#
_cell.length_a   1.000
_cell.length_b   1.000
_cell.length_c   1.000
_cell.angle_alpha   90.00
_cell.angle_beta   90.00
_cell.angle_gamma   90.00
#
_symmetry.space_group_name_H-M   'P 1'
#
loop_
_entity.id
_entity.type
_entity.pdbx_description
1 polymer ?
#
loop_
_entity_poly.entity_id
_entity_poly.type
_entity_poly.pdbx_seq_one_letter_code
_entity_poly.pdbx_strand_id
1 'polypeptide(L)'
;MEALKLAYGGVTYIAKLFNCSRNTIKHGLEELGAEEILPRIRNRKKGGGRKAILDKEPDINEVFLCLIKEHTAGNPMDETQKWTNLTRANMSDLLAREGFKVSRNVVRKLLKNNGYVKRKPLKNKAGGGHVDRNSQFERIAELKDIYTAEGNPILSVDTKKKEKIGNLSREGKIYTTETVEVYDHDFPSLAEGVAVPHTVYDQARNEAYVTVGTSRDTSEFACDSLRHWWYNYGILYYANATSILM
;
A
#
# COMPACT_ATOMS: atom_id res chain seq x y z
N MET A 1 19.08 -43.73 21.00
CA MET A 1 18.87 -44.16 19.60
C MET A 1 18.55 -45.64 19.56
N GLU A 2 17.43 -46.03 18.94
CA GLU A 2 16.90 -47.41 18.99
C GLU A 2 17.82 -48.44 18.30
N ALA A 3 18.52 -48.05 17.23
CA ALA A 3 19.44 -48.91 16.50
C ALA A 3 20.67 -49.34 17.32
N LEU A 4 21.06 -48.58 18.36
CA LEU A 4 22.20 -48.88 19.24
C LEU A 4 21.80 -49.73 20.45
N LYS A 5 20.50 -49.87 20.74
CA LYS A 5 20.00 -50.70 21.85
C LYS A 5 20.12 -52.20 21.56
N LEU A 6 20.13 -52.56 20.28
CA LEU A 6 20.32 -53.92 19.80
C LEU A 6 21.79 -54.07 19.38
N ALA A 7 22.54 -54.92 20.08
CA ALA A 7 23.99 -55.09 19.89
C ALA A 7 24.36 -55.50 18.44
N TYR A 8 24.45 -56.81 18.15
CA TYR A 8 24.76 -57.26 16.80
C TYR A 8 23.49 -57.23 15.93
N GLY A 9 23.51 -56.48 14.84
CA GLY A 9 22.43 -56.45 13.85
C GLY A 9 21.36 -55.36 14.04
N GLY A 10 21.45 -54.49 15.05
CA GLY A 10 20.48 -53.42 15.31
C GLY A 10 20.24 -52.48 14.11
N VAL A 11 21.30 -52.05 13.44
CA VAL A 11 21.21 -51.25 12.20
C VAL A 11 20.47 -51.99 11.09
N THR A 12 20.69 -53.31 10.96
CA THR A 12 20.02 -54.14 9.94
C THR A 12 18.54 -54.32 10.25
N TYR A 13 18.19 -54.50 11.54
CA TYR A 13 16.81 -54.61 11.99
C TYR A 13 16.02 -53.33 11.70
N ILE A 14 16.56 -52.18 12.09
CA ILE A 14 15.92 -50.87 11.87
C ILE A 14 15.82 -50.55 10.38
N ALA A 15 16.85 -50.86 9.57
CA ALA A 15 16.80 -50.68 8.12
C ALA A 15 15.64 -51.46 7.48
N LYS A 16 15.42 -52.72 7.90
CA LYS A 16 14.31 -53.55 7.42
C LYS A 16 12.96 -53.03 7.91
N LEU A 17 12.86 -52.65 9.18
CA LEU A 17 11.62 -52.17 9.80
C LEU A 17 11.09 -50.89 9.12
N PHE A 18 11.97 -49.93 8.83
CA PHE A 18 11.61 -48.65 8.22
C PHE A 18 11.86 -48.58 6.70
N ASN A 19 12.21 -49.72 6.08
CA ASN A 19 12.50 -49.82 4.65
C ASN A 19 13.45 -48.73 4.13
N CYS A 20 14.55 -48.50 4.85
CA CYS A 20 15.55 -47.48 4.52
C CYS A 20 16.94 -48.09 4.38
N SER A 21 17.85 -47.37 3.72
CA SER A 21 19.21 -47.86 3.50
C SER A 21 19.98 -47.95 4.82
N ARG A 22 20.76 -49.03 5.01
CA ARG A 22 21.69 -49.17 6.13
C ARG A 22 22.67 -47.99 6.19
N ASN A 23 23.06 -47.43 5.04
CA ASN A 23 23.97 -46.29 4.97
C ASN A 23 23.30 -45.02 5.53
N THR A 24 22.00 -44.82 5.33
CA THR A 24 21.26 -43.69 5.91
C THR A 24 21.26 -43.73 7.43
N ILE A 25 21.05 -44.93 8.01
CA ILE A 25 21.10 -45.10 9.47
C ILE A 25 22.53 -44.89 10.00
N LYS A 26 23.55 -45.40 9.30
CA LYS A 26 24.96 -45.18 9.69
C LYS A 26 25.33 -43.69 9.65
N HIS A 27 24.98 -42.97 8.58
CA HIS A 27 25.24 -41.53 8.49
C HIS A 27 24.49 -40.75 9.56
N GLY A 28 23.24 -41.09 9.87
CA GLY A 28 22.51 -40.46 10.98
C GLY A 28 23.15 -40.72 12.36
N LEU A 29 23.76 -41.90 12.56
CA LEU A 29 24.51 -42.21 13.79
C LEU A 29 25.83 -41.42 13.86
N GLU A 30 26.53 -41.26 12.75
CA GLU A 30 27.74 -40.42 12.65
C GLU A 30 27.41 -38.95 12.89
N GLU A 31 26.32 -38.43 12.29
CA GLU A 31 25.84 -37.05 12.45
C GLU A 31 25.42 -36.75 13.89
N LEU A 32 24.81 -37.70 14.60
CA LEU A 32 24.46 -37.55 16.02
C LEU A 32 25.67 -37.58 16.95
N GLY A 33 26.77 -38.23 16.54
CA GLY A 33 28.02 -38.27 17.29
C GLY A 33 28.95 -37.07 17.02
N ALA A 34 28.66 -36.29 15.96
CA ALA A 34 29.42 -35.11 15.60
C ALA A 34 28.85 -33.85 16.27
N GLU A 35 29.71 -32.94 16.75
CA GLU A 35 29.32 -31.60 17.24
C GLU A 35 28.96 -30.62 16.10
N GLU A 36 28.47 -31.12 14.96
CA GLU A 36 28.24 -30.27 13.79
C GLU A 36 26.96 -29.45 13.98
N ILE A 37 27.10 -28.24 14.51
CA ILE A 37 25.99 -27.33 14.79
C ILE A 37 25.53 -26.69 13.47
N LEU A 38 24.45 -27.20 12.90
CA LEU A 38 23.71 -26.47 11.88
C LEU A 38 23.07 -25.21 12.51
N PRO A 39 23.14 -24.04 11.86
CA PRO A 39 22.45 -22.86 12.35
C PRO A 39 20.94 -23.15 12.44
N ARG A 40 20.29 -22.75 13.55
CA ARG A 40 18.86 -23.02 13.88
C ARG A 40 17.82 -22.73 12.78
N ILE A 41 18.21 -22.05 11.70
CA ILE A 41 17.36 -21.69 10.56
C ILE A 41 17.37 -22.78 9.46
N ARG A 42 18.28 -23.76 9.50
CA ARG A 42 18.41 -24.79 8.46
C ARG A 42 18.58 -26.19 9.04
N ASN A 43 17.79 -27.12 8.49
CA ASN A 43 17.87 -28.54 8.81
C ASN A 43 18.72 -29.34 7.80
N ARG A 44 19.44 -28.66 6.90
CA ARG A 44 20.29 -29.27 5.85
C ARG A 44 21.56 -28.45 5.64
N LYS A 45 22.68 -29.12 5.32
CA LYS A 45 23.93 -28.48 4.88
C LYS A 45 23.70 -27.68 3.58
N LYS A 46 24.50 -26.63 3.37
CA LYS A 46 24.44 -25.80 2.15
C LYS A 46 24.79 -26.65 0.93
N GLY A 47 23.88 -26.76 -0.03
CA GLY A 47 24.10 -27.53 -1.26
C GLY A 47 22.80 -28.03 -1.88
N GLY A 48 22.90 -28.77 -2.99
CA GLY A 48 21.78 -29.50 -3.60
C GLY A 48 20.72 -28.67 -4.33
N GLY A 49 20.82 -27.34 -4.34
CA GLY A 49 19.90 -26.45 -5.05
C GLY A 49 20.45 -25.97 -6.40
N ARG A 50 19.55 -25.59 -7.32
CA ARG A 50 19.91 -24.90 -8.57
C ARG A 50 20.64 -23.58 -8.22
N LYS A 51 21.87 -23.41 -8.72
CA LYS A 51 22.64 -22.15 -8.59
C LYS A 51 21.82 -20.96 -9.12
N ALA A 52 21.91 -19.81 -8.47
CA ALA A 52 21.18 -18.64 -8.94
C ALA A 52 21.71 -18.23 -10.32
N ILE A 53 20.85 -17.68 -11.18
CA ILE A 53 21.25 -17.19 -12.51
C ILE A 53 22.35 -16.13 -12.39
N LEU A 54 22.28 -15.30 -11.35
CA LEU A 54 23.30 -14.30 -11.01
C LEU A 54 24.67 -14.91 -10.68
N ASP A 55 24.72 -16.16 -10.21
CA ASP A 55 25.98 -16.87 -9.93
C ASP A 55 26.52 -17.61 -11.17
N LYS A 56 25.70 -17.74 -12.23
CA LYS A 56 26.06 -18.43 -13.48
C LYS A 56 26.61 -17.48 -14.53
N GLU A 57 26.11 -16.25 -14.55
CA GLU A 57 26.44 -15.23 -15.53
C GLU A 57 26.90 -13.98 -14.77
N PRO A 58 28.18 -13.88 -14.37
CA PRO A 58 28.68 -12.76 -13.55
C PRO A 58 28.53 -11.40 -14.25
N ASP A 59 28.65 -11.38 -15.58
CA ASP A 59 28.64 -10.16 -16.39
C ASP A 59 27.25 -9.50 -16.48
N ILE A 60 26.19 -10.23 -16.13
CA ILE A 60 24.82 -9.72 -16.23
C ILE A 60 24.60 -8.47 -15.38
N ASN A 61 25.28 -8.37 -14.23
CA ASN A 61 25.11 -7.23 -13.34
C ASN A 61 25.74 -5.97 -13.92
N GLU A 62 26.90 -6.10 -14.57
CA GLU A 62 27.60 -4.98 -15.20
C GLU A 62 26.82 -4.48 -16.42
N VAL A 63 26.35 -5.40 -17.27
CA VAL A 63 25.50 -5.07 -18.43
C VAL A 63 24.19 -4.40 -17.97
N PHE A 64 23.57 -4.93 -16.91
CA PHE A 64 22.38 -4.30 -16.31
C PHE A 64 22.65 -2.87 -15.85
N LEU A 65 23.73 -2.62 -15.11
CA LEU A 65 24.09 -1.28 -14.64
C LEU A 65 24.38 -0.32 -15.80
N CYS A 66 25.03 -0.80 -16.86
CA CYS A 66 25.29 -0.02 -18.07
C CYS A 66 23.98 0.40 -18.74
N LEU A 67 23.06 -0.54 -18.98
CA LEU A 67 21.77 -0.31 -19.64
C LEU A 67 20.87 0.67 -18.87
N ILE A 68 20.88 0.63 -17.55
CA ILE A 68 20.00 1.48 -16.74
C ILE A 68 20.62 2.82 -16.38
N LYS A 69 21.90 3.06 -16.70
CA LYS A 69 22.64 4.27 -16.28
C LYS A 69 21.92 5.54 -16.74
N GLU A 70 21.49 5.60 -17.99
CA GLU A 70 20.76 6.73 -18.58
C GLU A 70 19.30 6.84 -18.08
N HIS A 71 18.79 5.75 -17.50
CA HIS A 71 17.45 5.64 -16.94
C HIS A 71 17.43 5.70 -15.41
N THR A 72 18.57 6.02 -14.78
CA THR A 72 18.71 6.09 -13.32
C THR A 72 18.53 7.52 -12.86
N ALA A 73 17.52 7.72 -12.02
CA ALA A 73 17.33 8.94 -11.27
C ALA A 73 17.66 8.69 -9.80
N GLY A 74 18.08 9.72 -9.08
CA GLY A 74 18.41 9.63 -7.66
C GLY A 74 18.08 10.91 -6.92
N ASN A 75 18.20 10.84 -5.59
CA ASN A 75 18.09 12.03 -4.75
C ASN A 75 19.47 12.72 -4.68
N PRO A 76 19.62 13.99 -5.10
CA PRO A 76 20.89 14.72 -5.02
C PRO A 76 21.45 14.84 -3.60
N MET A 77 20.59 14.72 -2.57
CA MET A 77 20.97 14.81 -1.17
C MET A 77 21.13 13.45 -0.48
N ASP A 78 20.81 12.34 -1.17
CA ASP A 78 20.95 10.98 -0.64
C ASP A 78 21.28 9.98 -1.75
N GLU A 79 22.57 9.65 -1.87
CA GLU A 79 23.11 8.76 -2.89
C GLU A 79 22.62 7.31 -2.77
N THR A 80 22.04 6.94 -1.61
CA THR A 80 21.47 5.60 -1.40
C THR A 80 20.11 5.44 -2.09
N GLN A 81 19.49 6.54 -2.51
CA GLN A 81 18.16 6.53 -3.12
C GLN A 81 18.26 6.61 -4.64
N LYS A 82 18.20 5.45 -5.28
CA LYS A 82 18.19 5.30 -6.75
C LYS A 82 16.88 4.70 -7.23
N TRP A 83 16.33 5.20 -8.33
CA TRP A 83 15.15 4.63 -8.99
C TRP A 83 15.27 4.76 -10.50
N THR A 84 14.40 4.05 -11.22
CA THR A 84 14.36 4.09 -12.69
C THR A 84 12.94 4.33 -13.18
N ASN A 85 12.82 4.97 -14.35
CA ASN A 85 11.55 5.12 -15.06
C ASN A 85 11.13 3.87 -15.86
N LEU A 86 12.02 2.87 -15.99
CA LEU A 86 11.74 1.66 -16.75
C LEU A 86 10.92 0.65 -15.94
N THR A 87 10.04 -0.07 -16.63
CA THR A 87 9.36 -1.24 -16.05
C THR A 87 10.28 -2.46 -16.04
N ARG A 88 9.97 -3.44 -15.19
CA ARG A 88 10.69 -4.73 -15.15
C ARG A 88 10.59 -5.52 -16.46
N ALA A 89 9.55 -5.29 -17.27
CA ALA A 89 9.44 -5.91 -18.59
C ALA A 89 10.40 -5.24 -19.57
N ASN A 90 10.40 -3.90 -19.65
CA ASN A 90 11.30 -3.15 -20.52
C ASN A 90 12.78 -3.47 -20.23
N MET A 91 13.17 -3.53 -18.95
CA MET A 91 14.54 -3.92 -18.57
C MET A 91 14.89 -5.36 -18.97
N SER A 92 13.90 -6.26 -18.94
CA SER A 92 14.06 -7.65 -19.40
C SER A 92 14.30 -7.71 -20.91
N ASP A 93 13.57 -6.90 -21.67
CA ASP A 93 13.71 -6.82 -23.13
C ASP A 93 15.05 -6.18 -23.54
N LEU A 94 15.50 -5.15 -22.81
CA LEU A 94 16.82 -4.55 -23.01
C LEU A 94 17.94 -5.56 -22.76
N LEU A 95 17.87 -6.30 -21.65
CA LEU A 95 18.84 -7.36 -21.36
C LEU A 95 18.80 -8.48 -22.42
N ALA A 96 17.62 -8.81 -22.95
CA ALA A 96 17.50 -9.82 -24.00
C ALA A 96 18.18 -9.38 -25.32
N ARG A 97 18.20 -8.08 -25.64
CA ARG A 97 18.93 -7.54 -26.80
C ARG A 97 20.45 -7.66 -26.63
N GLU A 98 20.94 -7.53 -25.41
CA GLU A 98 22.35 -7.77 -25.04
C GLU A 98 22.67 -9.27 -24.85
N GLY A 99 21.76 -10.18 -25.22
CA GLY A 99 21.97 -11.63 -25.16
C GLY A 99 21.54 -12.30 -23.85
N PHE A 100 21.12 -11.54 -22.84
CA PHE A 100 20.72 -12.05 -21.52
C PHE A 100 19.20 -12.25 -21.43
N LYS A 101 18.74 -13.48 -21.70
CA LYS A 101 17.32 -13.85 -21.55
C LYS A 101 16.95 -14.05 -20.09
N VAL A 102 16.53 -12.97 -19.44
CA VAL A 102 16.09 -13.00 -18.03
C VAL A 102 14.59 -12.86 -17.86
N SER A 103 14.11 -13.21 -16.67
CA SER A 103 12.71 -12.96 -16.28
C SER A 103 12.60 -11.68 -15.46
N ARG A 104 11.37 -11.13 -15.39
CA ARG A 104 11.03 -9.98 -14.52
C ARG A 104 11.43 -10.18 -13.05
N ASN A 105 11.51 -11.43 -12.59
CA ASN A 105 11.95 -11.77 -11.23
C ASN A 105 13.47 -11.63 -11.04
N VAL A 106 14.25 -11.94 -12.06
CA VAL A 106 15.71 -11.71 -12.05
C VAL A 106 16.00 -10.23 -12.09
N VAL A 107 15.32 -9.46 -12.94
CA VAL A 107 15.39 -7.99 -12.97
C VAL A 107 15.05 -7.39 -11.61
N ARG A 108 14.00 -7.90 -10.92
CA ARG A 108 13.68 -7.48 -9.55
C ARG A 108 14.83 -7.71 -8.57
N LYS A 109 15.54 -8.83 -8.67
CA LYS A 109 16.70 -9.15 -7.83
C LYS A 109 17.87 -8.22 -8.15
N LEU A 110 18.15 -7.98 -9.44
CA LEU A 110 19.17 -7.03 -9.90
C LEU A 110 18.93 -5.63 -9.35
N LEU A 111 17.69 -5.11 -9.47
CA LEU A 111 17.30 -3.82 -8.88
C LEU A 111 17.57 -3.79 -7.37
N LYS A 112 17.15 -4.83 -6.64
CA LYS A 112 17.34 -4.90 -5.18
C LYS A 112 18.83 -4.96 -4.80
N ASN A 113 19.63 -5.76 -5.49
CA ASN A 113 21.05 -5.92 -5.20
C ASN A 113 21.84 -4.64 -5.46
N ASN A 114 21.40 -3.82 -6.42
CA ASN A 114 22.02 -2.54 -6.75
C ASN A 114 21.36 -1.33 -6.04
N GLY A 115 20.53 -1.55 -5.02
CA GLY A 115 19.95 -0.49 -4.19
C GLY A 115 18.83 0.33 -4.83
N TYR A 116 18.21 -0.15 -5.92
CA TYR A 116 17.09 0.56 -6.54
C TYR A 116 15.81 0.39 -5.72
N VAL A 117 15.14 1.50 -5.45
CA VAL A 117 13.89 1.58 -4.69
C VAL A 117 12.70 1.93 -5.58
N LYS A 118 11.50 1.53 -5.14
CA LYS A 118 10.26 1.98 -5.76
C LYS A 118 9.83 3.30 -5.13
N ARG A 119 9.38 4.24 -5.97
CA ARG A 119 8.81 5.52 -5.53
C ARG A 119 7.39 5.66 -6.05
N LYS A 120 6.50 6.24 -5.24
CA LYS A 120 5.19 6.74 -5.67
C LYS A 120 5.29 8.25 -5.77
N PRO A 121 4.67 8.89 -6.78
CA PRO A 121 4.55 10.34 -6.81
C PRO A 121 3.91 10.85 -5.51
N LEU A 122 4.61 11.74 -4.81
CA LEU A 122 4.09 12.43 -3.64
C LEU A 122 3.58 13.81 -4.10
N LYS A 123 2.26 14.04 -3.97
CA LYS A 123 1.63 15.32 -4.29
C LYS A 123 1.87 16.33 -3.16
N ASN A 124 3.10 16.82 -3.03
CA ASN A 124 3.49 17.84 -2.02
C ASN A 124 3.96 19.16 -2.64
N LYS A 125 3.91 19.28 -3.98
CA LYS A 125 4.18 20.55 -4.65
C LYS A 125 2.87 21.32 -4.77
N ALA A 126 2.78 22.47 -4.11
CA ALA A 126 1.75 23.46 -4.42
C ALA A 126 1.97 23.96 -5.86
N GLY A 127 0.91 24.05 -6.67
CA GLY A 127 1.00 24.46 -8.08
C GLY A 127 1.45 25.91 -8.30
N GLY A 128 1.58 26.70 -7.22
CA GLY A 128 2.10 28.07 -7.20
C GLY A 128 2.04 28.65 -5.79
N GLY A 129 2.89 29.64 -5.50
CA GLY A 129 2.77 30.52 -4.32
C GLY A 129 1.96 31.75 -4.71
N HIS A 130 0.88 32.06 -3.99
CA HIS A 130 0.13 33.30 -4.18
C HIS A 130 0.63 34.33 -3.17
N VAL A 131 0.90 35.55 -3.62
CA VAL A 131 1.45 36.62 -2.77
C VAL A 131 0.56 36.93 -1.55
N ASP A 132 -0.76 36.86 -1.72
CA ASP A 132 -1.72 37.17 -0.64
C ASP A 132 -2.18 35.96 0.19
N ARG A 133 -1.48 34.82 0.11
CA ARG A 133 -1.90 33.61 0.84
C ARG A 133 -1.97 33.85 2.36
N ASN A 134 -0.99 34.56 2.91
CA ASN A 134 -0.96 34.84 4.34
C ASN A 134 -2.09 35.79 4.76
N SER A 135 -2.31 36.85 3.98
CA SER A 135 -3.37 37.84 4.22
C SER A 135 -4.76 37.20 4.26
N GLN A 136 -5.01 36.18 3.45
CA GLN A 136 -6.26 35.41 3.51
C GLN A 136 -6.42 34.66 4.83
N PHE A 137 -5.36 34.01 5.32
CA PHE A 137 -5.39 33.30 6.60
C PHE A 137 -5.55 34.24 7.79
N GLU A 138 -4.86 35.37 7.79
CA GLU A 138 -4.99 36.41 8.83
C GLU A 138 -6.41 36.96 8.87
N ARG A 139 -7.00 37.26 7.71
CA ARG A 139 -8.40 37.72 7.64
C ARG A 139 -9.40 36.67 8.13
N ILE A 140 -9.19 35.40 7.78
CA ILE A 140 -10.03 34.30 8.29
C ILE A 140 -9.91 34.19 9.81
N ALA A 141 -8.70 34.30 10.36
CA ALA A 141 -8.48 34.25 11.81
C ALA A 141 -9.21 35.41 12.52
N GLU A 142 -9.06 36.63 12.03
CA GLU A 142 -9.76 37.81 12.57
C GLU A 142 -11.29 37.62 12.57
N LEU A 143 -11.86 37.14 11.46
CA LEU A 143 -13.30 36.87 11.36
C LEU A 143 -13.76 35.80 12.35
N LYS A 144 -12.95 34.75 12.56
CA LYS A 144 -13.27 33.71 13.55
C LYS A 144 -13.28 34.27 14.96
N ASP A 145 -12.35 35.16 15.30
CA ASP A 145 -12.31 35.76 16.63
C ASP A 145 -13.56 36.63 16.88
N ILE A 146 -13.96 37.44 15.88
CA ILE A 146 -15.17 38.28 15.95
C ILE A 146 -16.43 37.42 16.15
N TYR A 147 -16.63 36.40 15.31
CA TYR A 147 -17.82 35.56 15.37
C TYR A 147 -17.89 34.75 16.67
N THR A 148 -16.73 34.29 17.15
CA THR A 148 -16.64 33.60 18.45
C THR A 148 -17.06 34.53 19.59
N ALA A 149 -16.58 35.79 19.58
CA ALA A 149 -16.91 36.77 20.61
C ALA A 149 -18.40 37.18 20.60
N GLU A 150 -19.01 37.24 19.42
CA GLU A 150 -20.44 37.54 19.25
C GLU A 150 -21.36 36.34 19.52
N GLY A 151 -20.81 35.13 19.72
CA GLY A 151 -21.58 33.90 19.89
C GLY A 151 -22.25 33.42 18.60
N ASN A 152 -21.76 33.89 17.44
CA ASN A 152 -22.23 33.46 16.12
C ASN A 152 -21.55 32.16 15.69
N PRO A 153 -22.23 31.27 14.95
CA PRO A 153 -21.66 30.01 14.48
C PRO A 153 -20.56 30.22 13.43
N ILE A 154 -19.52 29.39 13.54
CA ILE A 154 -18.44 29.27 12.56
C ILE A 154 -18.49 27.87 11.97
N LEU A 155 -18.86 27.78 10.70
CA LEU A 155 -19.07 26.53 10.02
C LEU A 155 -17.97 26.29 9.00
N SER A 156 -17.61 25.03 8.82
CA SER A 156 -16.85 24.58 7.66
C SER A 156 -17.77 23.72 6.81
N VAL A 157 -17.97 24.14 5.58
CA VAL A 157 -18.84 23.44 4.63
C VAL A 157 -17.98 22.80 3.55
N ASP A 158 -18.17 21.51 3.32
CA ASP A 158 -17.44 20.77 2.29
C ASP A 158 -18.26 19.62 1.71
N THR A 159 -18.10 19.40 0.41
CA THR A 159 -18.61 18.19 -0.27
C THR A 159 -17.46 17.21 -0.46
N LYS A 160 -17.60 16.02 0.12
CA LYS A 160 -16.60 14.96 -0.04
C LYS A 160 -16.79 14.20 -1.34
N LYS A 161 -15.91 13.24 -1.57
CA LYS A 161 -15.92 12.38 -2.76
C LYS A 161 -17.32 11.78 -2.97
N LYS A 162 -17.83 11.93 -4.19
CA LYS A 162 -19.11 11.37 -4.65
C LYS A 162 -18.94 9.88 -4.87
N GLU A 163 -19.83 9.09 -4.30
CA GLU A 163 -19.78 7.63 -4.38
C GLU A 163 -20.84 7.12 -5.35
N LYS A 164 -20.41 6.39 -6.38
CA LYS A 164 -21.36 5.74 -7.29
C LYS A 164 -22.07 4.62 -6.53
N ILE A 165 -23.36 4.44 -6.73
CA ILE A 165 -24.17 3.38 -6.10
C ILE A 165 -24.58 2.37 -7.18
N GLY A 166 -24.62 1.09 -6.82
CA GLY A 166 -24.99 -0.02 -7.71
C GLY A 166 -23.98 -1.18 -7.62
N ASN A 167 -24.11 -2.14 -8.54
CA ASN A 167 -23.30 -3.37 -8.57
C ASN A 167 -21.86 -3.17 -9.09
N LEU A 168 -21.14 -2.24 -8.47
CA LEU A 168 -19.79 -1.82 -8.82
C LEU A 168 -18.75 -2.40 -7.85
N SER A 169 -17.52 -2.54 -8.30
CA SER A 169 -16.42 -3.04 -7.48
C SER A 169 -16.09 -2.08 -6.33
N ARG A 170 -15.76 -2.64 -5.16
CA ARG A 170 -15.40 -1.89 -3.95
C ARG A 170 -14.23 -2.54 -3.24
N GLU A 171 -13.33 -1.70 -2.72
CA GLU A 171 -12.30 -2.19 -1.81
C GLU A 171 -12.94 -2.67 -0.50
N GLY A 172 -12.60 -3.89 -0.09
CA GLY A 172 -13.15 -4.48 1.12
C GLY A 172 -13.18 -6.01 1.04
N LYS A 173 -13.55 -6.63 2.14
CA LYS A 173 -13.84 -8.06 2.21
C LYS A 173 -15.05 -8.25 3.10
N ILE A 174 -15.94 -9.13 2.70
CA ILE A 174 -17.10 -9.56 3.48
C ILE A 174 -16.97 -11.06 3.75
N TYR A 175 -17.49 -11.51 4.88
CA TYR A 175 -17.64 -12.94 5.15
C TYR A 175 -18.92 -13.42 4.46
N THR A 176 -18.77 -14.23 3.41
CA THR A 176 -19.88 -14.77 2.63
C THR A 176 -19.55 -16.19 2.16
N THR A 177 -20.57 -17.03 2.01
CA THR A 177 -20.47 -18.37 1.41
C THR A 177 -20.63 -18.35 -0.10
N GLU A 178 -21.08 -17.23 -0.67
CA GLU A 178 -21.40 -17.08 -2.08
C GLU A 178 -20.52 -16.01 -2.74
N THR A 179 -20.19 -16.21 -4.02
CA THR A 179 -19.47 -15.22 -4.82
C THR A 179 -20.40 -14.05 -5.15
N VAL A 180 -19.98 -12.83 -4.81
CA VAL A 180 -20.68 -11.61 -5.23
C VAL A 180 -20.12 -11.19 -6.59
N GLU A 181 -20.93 -11.31 -7.63
CA GLU A 181 -20.58 -10.87 -8.98
C GLU A 181 -20.82 -9.36 -9.13
N VAL A 182 -19.79 -8.63 -9.57
CA VAL A 182 -19.82 -7.19 -9.83
C VAL A 182 -19.33 -6.91 -11.25
N TYR A 183 -19.58 -5.72 -11.78
CA TYR A 183 -19.02 -5.31 -13.07
C TYR A 183 -17.48 -5.27 -13.04
N ASP A 184 -16.85 -5.57 -14.17
CA ASP A 184 -15.39 -5.54 -14.32
C ASP A 184 -14.83 -4.10 -14.38
N HIS A 185 -15.69 -3.10 -14.60
CA HIS A 185 -15.37 -1.69 -14.62
C HIS A 185 -16.40 -0.84 -13.85
N ASP A 186 -15.93 0.23 -13.19
CA ASP A 186 -16.77 1.11 -12.39
C ASP A 186 -17.18 2.40 -13.14
N PHE A 187 -17.83 2.27 -14.30
CA PHE A 187 -18.25 3.44 -15.08
C PHE A 187 -19.47 4.16 -14.47
N PRO A 188 -19.57 5.50 -14.60
CA PRO A 188 -20.76 6.23 -14.15
C PRO A 188 -22.07 5.73 -14.77
N SER A 189 -22.03 5.24 -16.02
CA SER A 189 -23.21 4.71 -16.72
C SER A 189 -23.70 3.36 -16.19
N LEU A 190 -22.87 2.64 -15.44
CA LEU A 190 -23.23 1.38 -14.78
C LEU A 190 -23.72 1.61 -13.35
N ALA A 191 -23.67 2.85 -12.86
CA ALA A 191 -24.18 3.21 -11.54
C ALA A 191 -25.69 3.41 -11.60
N GLU A 192 -26.39 2.89 -10.60
CA GLU A 192 -27.82 3.13 -10.36
C GLU A 192 -28.07 4.53 -9.81
N GLY A 193 -27.06 5.12 -9.16
CA GLY A 193 -27.12 6.46 -8.61
C GLY A 193 -25.77 6.97 -8.11
N VAL A 194 -25.80 8.11 -7.45
CA VAL A 194 -24.64 8.69 -6.80
C VAL A 194 -25.02 9.20 -5.41
N ALA A 195 -24.22 8.87 -4.41
CA ALA A 195 -24.27 9.46 -3.09
C ALA A 195 -23.30 10.64 -3.04
N VAL A 196 -23.82 11.82 -2.71
CA VAL A 196 -23.08 13.07 -2.57
C VAL A 196 -23.11 13.49 -1.11
N PRO A 197 -22.08 13.16 -0.32
CA PRO A 197 -22.00 13.58 1.08
C PRO A 197 -21.62 15.06 1.17
N HIS A 198 -22.53 15.87 1.68
CA HIS A 198 -22.33 17.28 1.98
C HIS A 198 -22.27 17.46 3.49
N THR A 199 -21.18 18.06 3.98
CA THR A 199 -20.92 18.18 5.42
C THR A 199 -20.99 19.64 5.84
N VAL A 200 -21.68 19.90 6.93
CA VAL A 200 -21.63 21.14 7.70
C VAL A 200 -20.97 20.81 9.03
N TYR A 201 -19.76 21.32 9.24
CA TYR A 201 -19.01 21.10 10.47
C TYR A 201 -19.02 22.37 11.32
N ASP A 202 -19.58 22.26 12.52
CA ASP A 202 -19.62 23.33 13.51
C ASP A 202 -18.32 23.32 14.33
N GLN A 203 -17.50 24.37 14.18
CA GLN A 203 -16.21 24.46 14.86
C GLN A 203 -16.32 24.69 16.36
N ALA A 204 -17.34 25.44 16.82
CA ALA A 204 -17.50 25.76 18.23
C ALA A 204 -17.99 24.55 19.03
N ARG A 205 -18.82 23.71 18.39
CA ARG A 205 -19.37 22.49 19.02
C ARG A 205 -18.56 21.24 18.73
N ASN A 206 -17.67 21.27 17.74
CA ASN A 206 -16.94 20.09 17.26
C ASN A 206 -17.92 18.96 16.83
N GLU A 207 -18.99 19.35 16.14
CA GLU A 207 -20.05 18.47 15.66
C GLU A 207 -20.17 18.57 14.13
N ALA A 208 -20.39 17.44 13.46
CA ALA A 208 -20.58 17.39 12.01
C ALA A 208 -21.99 16.93 11.66
N TYR A 209 -22.62 17.65 10.75
CA TYR A 209 -23.88 17.29 10.13
C TYR A 209 -23.63 16.88 8.68
N VAL A 210 -24.08 15.68 8.31
CA VAL A 210 -23.86 15.12 6.97
C VAL A 210 -25.21 14.90 6.29
N THR A 211 -25.43 15.60 5.19
CA THR A 211 -26.55 15.38 4.27
C THR A 211 -26.06 14.57 3.08
N VAL A 212 -26.69 13.44 2.80
CA VAL A 212 -26.33 12.61 1.63
C VAL A 212 -27.34 12.84 0.52
N GLY A 213 -26.94 13.58 -0.50
CA GLY A 213 -27.74 13.79 -1.71
C GLY A 213 -27.64 12.58 -2.63
N THR A 214 -28.72 12.27 -3.34
CA THR A 214 -28.78 11.13 -4.29
C THR A 214 -28.64 11.56 -5.75
N SER A 215 -28.38 12.86 -5.98
CA SER A 215 -28.38 13.50 -7.30
C SER A 215 -27.12 14.35 -7.49
N ARG A 216 -27.24 15.52 -8.12
CA ARG A 216 -26.13 16.42 -8.42
C ARG A 216 -25.78 17.29 -7.21
N ASP A 217 -24.52 17.66 -7.16
CA ASP A 217 -23.96 18.61 -6.21
C ASP A 217 -24.15 20.03 -6.76
N THR A 218 -25.25 20.66 -6.36
CA THR A 218 -25.65 21.99 -6.80
C THR A 218 -25.59 22.98 -5.65
N SER A 219 -25.51 24.27 -5.96
CA SER A 219 -25.63 25.34 -4.96
C SER A 219 -26.96 25.25 -4.19
N GLU A 220 -28.04 24.86 -4.86
CA GLU A 220 -29.34 24.62 -4.22
C GLU A 220 -29.25 23.52 -3.15
N PHE A 221 -28.59 22.40 -3.45
CA PHE A 221 -28.39 21.32 -2.48
C PHE A 221 -27.51 21.77 -1.30
N ALA A 222 -26.47 22.56 -1.54
CA ALA A 222 -25.64 23.11 -0.47
C ALA A 222 -26.44 24.05 0.46
N CYS A 223 -27.22 24.95 -0.12
CA CYS A 223 -28.10 25.85 0.63
C CYS A 223 -29.18 25.08 1.41
N ASP A 224 -29.78 24.06 0.81
CA ASP A 224 -30.79 23.23 1.47
C ASP A 224 -30.19 22.41 2.62
N SER A 225 -28.98 21.86 2.45
CA SER A 225 -28.23 21.16 3.50
C SER A 225 -27.93 22.07 4.69
N LEU A 226 -27.44 23.29 4.43
CA LEU A 226 -27.19 24.29 5.47
C LEU A 226 -28.50 24.72 6.16
N ARG A 227 -29.55 24.97 5.37
CA ARG A 227 -30.89 25.31 5.87
C ARG A 227 -31.41 24.22 6.79
N HIS A 228 -31.28 22.95 6.39
CA HIS A 228 -31.73 21.81 7.16
C HIS A 228 -30.96 21.70 8.49
N TRP A 229 -29.64 21.89 8.47
CA TRP A 229 -28.86 21.97 9.70
C TRP A 229 -29.33 23.12 10.61
N TRP A 230 -29.56 24.31 10.05
CA TRP A 230 -29.98 25.48 10.81
C TRP A 230 -31.31 25.26 11.53
N TYR A 231 -32.34 24.79 10.82
CA TYR A 231 -33.67 24.62 11.40
C TYR A 231 -33.78 23.45 12.39
N ASN A 232 -32.95 22.42 12.27
CA ASN A 232 -32.99 21.27 13.16
C ASN A 232 -32.04 21.40 14.37
N TYR A 233 -30.93 22.11 14.23
CA TYR A 233 -29.86 22.18 15.24
C TYR A 233 -29.38 23.60 15.48
N GLY A 234 -29.01 24.32 14.41
CA GLY A 234 -28.37 25.64 14.52
C GLY A 234 -29.19 26.65 15.32
N ILE A 235 -30.50 26.74 15.07
CA ILE A 235 -31.39 27.68 15.78
C ILE A 235 -31.50 27.39 17.28
N LEU A 236 -31.35 26.13 17.69
CA LEU A 236 -31.39 25.73 19.11
C LEU A 236 -30.08 26.05 19.80
N TYR A 237 -28.95 25.86 19.11
CA TYR A 237 -27.62 26.09 19.66
C TYR A 237 -27.22 27.57 19.65
N TYR A 238 -27.73 28.33 18.68
CA TYR A 238 -27.36 29.71 18.43
C TYR A 238 -28.60 30.61 18.35
N ALA A 239 -29.42 30.58 19.41
CA ALA A 239 -30.71 31.28 19.44
C ALA A 239 -30.61 32.81 19.23
N ASN A 240 -29.47 33.41 19.58
CA ASN A 240 -29.22 34.84 19.44
C ASN A 240 -28.31 35.18 18.26
N ALA A 241 -27.96 34.22 17.40
CA ALA A 241 -27.04 34.50 16.30
C ALA A 241 -27.67 35.42 15.26
N THR A 242 -26.88 36.39 14.83
CA THR A 242 -27.25 37.41 13.84
C THR A 242 -26.61 37.14 12.48
N SER A 243 -25.61 36.27 12.43
CA SER A 243 -24.85 35.91 11.22
C SER A 243 -24.22 34.53 11.33
N ILE A 244 -23.75 33.98 10.20
CA ILE A 244 -23.02 32.71 10.13
C ILE A 244 -21.73 32.95 9.34
N LEU A 245 -20.58 32.54 9.88
CA LEU A 245 -19.31 32.54 9.17
C LEU A 245 -19.11 31.16 8.51
N MET A 246 -18.80 31.14 7.21
CA MET A 246 -18.55 29.93 6.41
C MET A 246 -17.23 30.03 5.65
#